data_AF-I4APT9-F1
#
_entry.id   AF-I4APT9-F1
#
_cell.length_a   1.000
_cell.length_b   1.000
_cell.length_c   1.000
_cell.angle_alpha   90.00
_cell.angle_beta   90.00
_cell.angle_gamma   90.00
#
_symmetry.space_group_name_H-M   'P 1'
#
loop_
_entity.id
_entity.type
_entity.pdbx_description
1 polymer ?
#
loop_
_entity_poly.entity_id
_entity_poly.type
_entity_poly.pdbx_seq_one_letter_code
_entity_poly.pdbx_strand_id
1 'polypeptide(L)'
;MPNLPQTNDLNEFQNYIKELCIERGWDKNSPSELFLLLTEEIGEVAKAIRNHTHLHTQKTQNSEEKQQKTKAELASELADVLNYLLDISNHFEIDLSQAFRDKNTENETREWN
;
A
#
# COMPACT_ATOMS: atom_id res chain seq x y z
N MET A 1 19.73 -8.14 -0.73
CA MET A 1 18.62 -7.21 -0.98
C MET A 1 18.37 -7.16 -2.46
N PRO A 2 17.13 -7.41 -2.93
CA PRO A 2 16.79 -7.24 -4.34
C PRO A 2 16.99 -5.77 -4.76
N ASN A 3 17.25 -5.56 -6.06
CA ASN A 3 17.37 -4.21 -6.60
C ASN A 3 15.97 -3.59 -6.74
N LEU A 4 15.77 -2.40 -6.19
CA LEU A 4 14.51 -1.67 -6.34
C LEU A 4 14.30 -1.30 -7.81
N PRO A 5 13.22 -1.75 -8.47
CA PRO A 5 13.01 -1.51 -9.88
C PRO A 5 12.70 -0.02 -10.15
N GLN A 6 13.14 0.47 -11.31
CA GLN A 6 12.93 1.84 -11.76
C GLN A 6 11.93 1.85 -12.94
N THR A 7 10.73 1.34 -12.69
CA THR A 7 9.65 1.14 -13.68
C THR A 7 8.33 1.66 -13.14
N ASN A 8 7.29 1.65 -13.99
CA ASN A 8 5.89 1.80 -13.57
C ASN A 8 5.12 0.46 -13.66
N ASP A 9 5.79 -0.64 -13.98
CA ASP A 9 5.16 -1.95 -14.02
C ASP A 9 4.95 -2.51 -12.60
N LEU A 10 3.67 -2.66 -12.23
CA LEU A 10 3.26 -3.23 -10.95
C LEU A 10 3.80 -4.65 -10.76
N ASN A 11 4.00 -5.41 -11.83
CA ASN A 11 4.53 -6.78 -11.74
C ASN A 11 6.00 -6.79 -11.31
N GLU A 12 6.80 -5.77 -11.67
CA GLU A 12 8.16 -5.65 -11.15
C GLU A 12 8.17 -5.30 -9.67
N PHE A 13 7.25 -4.45 -9.19
CA PHE A 13 7.08 -4.18 -7.76
C PHE A 13 6.67 -5.44 -7.00
N GLN A 14 5.72 -6.20 -7.55
CA GLN A 14 5.27 -7.46 -6.97
C GLN A 14 6.43 -8.47 -6.84
N ASN A 15 7.25 -8.61 -7.89
CA ASN A 15 8.44 -9.47 -7.88
C ASN A 15 9.50 -8.99 -6.90
N TYR A 16 9.74 -7.68 -6.82
CA TYR A 16 10.65 -7.09 -5.83
C TYR A 16 10.24 -7.44 -4.39
N ILE A 17 8.95 -7.31 -4.06
CA ILE A 17 8.42 -7.68 -2.73
C ILE A 17 8.58 -9.18 -2.49
N LYS A 18 8.31 -10.03 -3.49
CA LYS A 18 8.51 -11.48 -3.38
C LYS A 18 9.95 -11.83 -2.99
N GLU A 19 10.93 -11.28 -3.72
CA GLU A 19 12.34 -11.52 -3.46
C GLU A 19 12.77 -10.99 -2.08
N LEU A 20 12.25 -9.82 -1.68
CA LEU A 20 12.52 -9.21 -0.39
C LEU A 20 11.99 -10.09 0.76
N CYS A 21 10.76 -10.59 0.65
CA CYS A 21 10.14 -11.45 1.66
C CYS A 21 10.91 -12.78 1.81
N ILE A 22 11.34 -13.40 0.71
CA ILE A 22 12.16 -14.62 0.74
C ILE A 22 13.49 -14.36 1.45
N GLU A 23 14.18 -13.26 1.11
CA GLU A 23 15.46 -12.92 1.75
C GLU A 23 15.31 -12.66 3.26
N ARG A 24 14.21 -12.02 3.66
CA ARG A 24 13.90 -11.71 5.06
C ARG A 24 13.32 -12.90 5.83
N GLY A 25 12.98 -14.00 5.15
CA GLY A 25 12.30 -15.17 5.72
C GLY A 25 10.84 -14.93 6.10
N TRP A 26 10.21 -13.92 5.50
CA TRP A 26 8.80 -13.57 5.69
C TRP A 26 7.86 -14.31 4.73
N ASP A 27 8.41 -15.05 3.76
CA ASP A 27 7.69 -15.92 2.83
C ASP A 27 6.89 -17.05 3.53
N LYS A 28 7.06 -17.20 4.84
CA LYS A 28 6.40 -18.20 5.69
C LYS A 28 5.23 -17.65 6.51
N ASN A 29 4.96 -16.34 6.42
CA ASN A 29 3.84 -15.73 7.11
C ASN A 29 2.53 -16.40 6.65
N SER A 30 1.67 -16.72 7.60
CA SER A 30 0.33 -17.23 7.34
C SER A 30 -0.58 -16.13 6.77
N PRO A 31 -1.68 -16.48 6.08
CA PRO A 31 -2.66 -15.50 5.62
C PRO A 31 -3.18 -14.57 6.73
N SER A 32 -3.34 -15.09 7.95
CA SER A 32 -3.79 -14.32 9.10
C SER A 32 -2.76 -13.30 9.56
N GLU A 33 -1.47 -13.65 9.55
CA GLU A 33 -0.37 -12.72 9.87
C GLU A 33 -0.24 -11.63 8.80
N LEU A 34 -0.31 -12.00 7.52
CA LEU A 34 -0.31 -11.02 6.42
C LEU A 34 -1.49 -10.06 6.52
N PHE A 35 -2.69 -10.56 6.82
CA PHE A 35 -3.87 -9.71 6.99
C PHE A 35 -3.77 -8.80 8.22
N LEU A 36 -3.20 -9.30 9.33
CA LEU A 36 -2.93 -8.49 10.51
C LEU A 36 -2.00 -7.33 10.17
N LEU A 37 -0.86 -7.61 9.53
CA LEU A 37 0.12 -6.59 9.15
C LEU A 37 -0.47 -5.56 8.17
N LEU A 38 -1.22 -6.00 7.16
CA LEU A 38 -1.96 -5.10 6.28
C LEU A 38 -2.90 -4.17 7.07
N THR A 39 -3.59 -4.70 8.08
CA THR A 39 -4.53 -3.94 8.91
C THR A 39 -3.81 -2.89 9.76
N GLU A 40 -2.61 -3.20 10.25
CA GLU A 40 -1.76 -2.24 10.97
C GLU A 40 -1.41 -1.04 10.06
N GLU A 41 -0.96 -1.29 8.83
CA GLU A 41 -0.64 -0.20 7.89
C GLU A 41 -1.86 0.63 7.48
N ILE A 42 -3.04 0.00 7.32
CA ILE A 42 -4.29 0.73 7.11
C ILE A 42 -4.59 1.68 8.30
N GLY A 43 -4.27 1.25 9.52
CA GLY A 43 -4.38 2.07 10.73
C GLY A 43 -3.45 3.29 10.72
N GLU A 44 -2.21 3.10 10.27
CA GLU A 44 -1.24 4.20 10.11
C GLU A 44 -1.66 5.16 8.98
N VAL A 45 -2.19 4.67 7.85
CA VAL A 45 -2.83 5.52 6.82
C VAL A 45 -3.95 6.36 7.43
N ALA A 46 -4.84 5.77 8.24
CA ALA A 46 -5.93 6.51 8.87
C ALA A 46 -5.43 7.64 9.79
N LYS A 47 -4.36 7.37 10.55
CA LYS A 47 -3.69 8.35 11.41
C LYS A 47 -2.99 9.44 10.59
N ALA A 48 -2.31 9.09 9.50
CA ALA A 48 -1.67 10.03 8.59
C ALA A 48 -2.70 10.97 7.92
N ILE A 49 -3.84 10.42 7.45
CA ILE A 49 -4.95 11.22 6.91
C ILE A 49 -5.48 12.19 7.98
N ARG A 50 -5.73 11.72 9.21
CA ARG A 50 -6.19 12.57 10.31
C ARG A 50 -5.23 13.74 10.56
N ASN A 51 -3.92 13.46 10.56
CA ASN A 51 -2.90 14.48 10.76
C ASN A 51 -2.84 15.48 9.59
N HIS A 52 -2.93 15.00 8.35
CA HIS A 52 -2.87 15.81 7.13
C HIS A 52 -4.10 16.71 6.96
N THR A 53 -5.29 16.20 7.29
CA THR A 53 -6.57 16.92 7.19
C THR A 53 -6.87 17.79 8.41
N HIS A 54 -6.03 17.72 9.45
CA HIS A 54 -6.20 18.41 10.73
C HIS A 54 -7.49 18.04 11.48
N LEU A 55 -8.09 16.89 11.17
CA LEU A 55 -9.28 16.40 11.87
C LEU A 55 -8.99 16.28 13.37
N HIS A 56 -9.77 17.01 14.19
CA HIS A 56 -9.65 17.10 15.65
C HIS A 56 -8.35 17.70 16.22
N THR A 57 -7.53 18.39 15.39
CA THR A 57 -6.38 19.15 15.90
C THR A 57 -6.72 20.64 16.01
N GLN A 58 -6.24 21.30 17.08
CA GLN A 58 -6.36 22.76 17.18
C GLN A 58 -5.64 23.39 15.99
N LYS A 59 -6.22 24.46 15.42
CA LYS A 59 -5.65 25.25 14.30
C LYS A 59 -4.39 26.01 14.74
N THR A 60 -3.37 25.32 15.23
CA THR A 60 -2.06 25.90 15.53
C THR A 60 -1.20 25.78 14.29
N GLN A 61 -1.15 26.90 13.58
CA GLN A 61 -0.27 27.29 12.47
C GLN A 61 -0.02 26.22 11.39
N ASN A 62 -0.76 26.36 10.29
CA ASN A 62 -0.51 25.68 9.02
C ASN A 62 0.75 26.27 8.37
N SER A 63 1.93 25.82 8.78
CA SER A 63 3.14 26.07 7.99
C SER A 63 3.17 25.14 6.78
N GLU A 64 3.69 25.64 5.66
CA GLU A 64 3.91 24.84 4.44
C GLU A 64 4.77 23.59 4.74
N GLU A 65 5.75 23.74 5.63
CA GLU A 65 6.62 22.66 6.10
C GLU A 65 5.83 21.52 6.79
N LYS A 66 4.88 21.86 7.67
CA LYS A 66 4.03 20.87 8.36
C LYS A 66 3.11 20.15 7.37
N GLN A 67 2.58 20.87 6.38
CA GLN A 67 1.74 20.28 5.35
C GLN A 67 2.55 19.30 4.47
N GLN A 68 3.76 19.69 4.06
CA GLN A 68 4.65 18.83 3.29
C GLN A 68 5.04 17.57 4.09
N LYS A 69 5.35 17.71 5.38
CA LYS A 69 5.68 16.59 6.26
C LYS A 69 4.53 15.59 6.37
N THR A 70 3.32 16.06 6.69
CA THR A 70 2.15 15.17 6.82
C THR A 70 1.76 14.51 5.49
N LYS A 71 1.99 15.18 4.35
CA LYS A 71 1.80 14.57 3.03
C LYS A 71 2.83 13.48 2.74
N ALA A 72 4.09 13.69 3.13
CA ALA A 72 5.14 12.69 2.98
C ALA A 72 4.88 11.46 3.86
N GLU A 73 4.44 11.66 5.11
CA GLU A 73 3.99 10.57 5.98
C GLU A 73 2.85 9.78 5.33
N LEU A 74 1.80 10.45 4.85
CA LEU A 74 0.69 9.79 4.15
C LEU A 74 1.15 9.00 2.92
N ALA A 75 2.08 9.54 2.13
CA ALA A 75 2.63 8.83 0.99
C ALA A 75 3.42 7.57 1.39
N SER A 76 4.14 7.61 2.51
CA SER A 76 4.84 6.45 3.07
C SER A 76 3.87 5.35 3.46
N GLU A 77 2.87 5.66 4.29
CA GLU A 77 1.92 4.64 4.79
C GLU A 77 1.10 4.02 3.65
N LEU A 78 0.78 4.80 2.61
CA LEU A 78 0.13 4.27 1.40
C LEU A 78 1.03 3.29 0.64
N ALA A 79 2.33 3.53 0.62
CA ALA A 79 3.29 2.60 0.03
C ALA A 79 3.41 1.31 0.86
N ASP A 80 3.34 1.39 2.19
CA ASP A 80 3.37 0.21 3.06
C ASP A 80 2.10 -0.64 2.89
N VAL A 81 0.92 -0.03 2.75
CA VAL A 81 -0.30 -0.74 2.35
C VAL A 81 -0.13 -1.44 0.99
N LEU A 82 0.45 -0.76 0.00
CA LEU A 82 0.71 -1.37 -1.30
C LEU A 82 1.65 -2.58 -1.18
N ASN A 83 2.73 -2.47 -0.39
CA ASN A 83 3.69 -3.55 -0.18
C ASN A 83 3.00 -4.82 0.36
N TYR A 84 2.11 -4.70 1.34
CA TYR A 84 1.37 -5.86 1.85
C TYR A 84 0.32 -6.40 0.88
N LEU A 85 -0.32 -5.56 0.06
CA LEU A 85 -1.19 -6.04 -1.01
C LEU A 85 -0.40 -6.87 -2.04
N LEU A 86 0.82 -6.44 -2.38
CA LEU A 86 1.72 -7.19 -3.26
C LEU A 86 2.17 -8.51 -2.62
N ASP A 87 2.51 -8.49 -1.33
CA ASP A 87 2.92 -9.70 -0.60
C ASP A 87 1.77 -10.72 -0.48
N ILE A 88 0.56 -10.26 -0.15
CA ILE A 88 -0.64 -11.10 -0.16
C ILE A 88 -0.89 -11.67 -1.55
N SER A 89 -0.75 -10.85 -2.59
CA SER A 89 -0.90 -11.33 -3.98
C SER A 89 0.11 -12.42 -4.31
N ASN A 90 1.37 -12.26 -3.89
CA ASN A 90 2.40 -13.28 -4.03
C ASN A 90 2.07 -14.58 -3.26
N HIS A 91 1.58 -14.46 -2.02
CA HIS A 91 1.21 -15.61 -1.19
C HIS A 91 0.11 -16.46 -1.84
N PHE A 92 -0.85 -15.83 -2.52
CA PHE A 92 -1.96 -16.50 -3.20
C PHE A 92 -1.72 -16.73 -4.71
N GLU A 93 -0.50 -16.48 -5.21
CA GLU A 93 -0.14 -16.64 -6.62
C GLU A 93 -1.02 -15.84 -7.59
N ILE A 94 -1.40 -14.62 -7.19
CA ILE A 94 -2.23 -13.69 -7.95
C ILE A 94 -1.34 -12.68 -8.70
N ASP A 95 -1.58 -12.50 -10.00
CA ASP A 95 -1.08 -11.33 -10.75
C ASP A 95 -1.99 -10.13 -10.45
N LEU A 96 -1.53 -9.23 -9.57
CA LEU A 96 -2.34 -8.09 -9.14
C LEU A 96 -2.60 -7.08 -10.27
N SER A 97 -1.65 -6.95 -11.20
CA SER A 97 -1.75 -6.04 -12.35
C SER A 97 -2.83 -6.51 -13.33
N GLN A 98 -2.91 -7.82 -13.57
CA GLN A 98 -3.98 -8.44 -14.35
C GLN A 98 -5.33 -8.38 -13.62
N ALA A 99 -5.37 -8.73 -12.33
CA ALA A 99 -6.59 -8.67 -11.52
C ALA A 99 -7.20 -7.26 -11.50
N PHE A 100 -6.35 -6.22 -11.41
CA PHE A 100 -6.78 -4.83 -11.51
C PHE A 100 -7.43 -4.52 -12.88
N ARG A 101 -6.81 -4.96 -13.98
CA ARG A 101 -7.33 -4.75 -15.34
C ARG A 101 -8.67 -5.45 -15.56
N ASP A 102 -8.76 -6.72 -15.16
CA ASP A 102 -9.97 -7.52 -15.30
C ASP A 102 -11.12 -6.87 -14.52
N LYS A 103 -10.87 -6.47 -13.27
CA LYS A 103 -11.87 -5.85 -12.43
C LYS A 103 -12.40 -4.53 -12.98
N ASN A 104 -11.53 -3.68 -13.53
CA ASN A 104 -11.94 -2.39 -14.05
C ASN A 104 -12.64 -2.51 -15.41
N THR A 105 -12.25 -3.48 -16.24
CA THR A 105 -12.99 -3.81 -17.48
C THR A 105 -14.42 -4.24 -17.15
N GLU A 106 -14.63 -5.05 -16.11
CA GLU A 106 -15.98 -5.35 -15.64
C GLU A 106 -16.71 -4.09 -15.15
N ASN A 107 -16.04 -3.22 -14.39
CA ASN A 107 -16.67 -2.02 -13.82
C ASN A 107 -17.13 -1.03 -14.89
N GLU A 108 -16.45 -0.96 -16.03
CA GLU A 108 -16.88 -0.14 -17.19
C GLU A 108 -18.23 -0.57 -17.76
N THR A 109 -18.62 -1.83 -17.58
CA THR A 109 -19.92 -2.35 -18.02
C THR A 109 -21.05 -2.11 -17.02
N ARG A 110 -20.75 -1.57 -15.83
CA ARG A 110 -21.72 -1.39 -14.74
C ARG A 110 -22.36 -0.01 -14.84
N GLU A 111 -23.69 0.03 -14.80
CA GLU A 111 -24.42 1.25 -14.50
C GLU A 111 -24.52 1.44 -12.99
N TRP A 112 -24.04 2.60 -12.52
CA TRP A 112 -24.10 2.99 -11.11
C TRP A 112 -25.30 3.93 -10.94
N ASN A 113 -26.40 3.39 -10.41
CA ASN A 113 -27.60 4.15 -10.05
C ASN A 113 -27.59 4.51 -8.55
#